data_AF-B8GIR1-F1
#
_entry.id   AF-B8GIR1-F1
#
_cell.length_a   1.000
_cell.length_b   1.000
_cell.length_c   1.000
_cell.angle_alpha   90.00
_cell.angle_beta   90.00
_cell.angle_gamma   90.00
#
_symmetry.space_group_name_H-M   'P 1'
#
loop_
_entity.id
_entity.type
_entity.pdbx_description
1 polymer ?
#
loop_
_entity_poly.entity_id
_entity_poly.type
_entity_poly.pdbx_seq_one_letter_code
_entity_poly.pdbx_strand_id
1 'polypeptide(L)'
;METGVLGEQIPATVTNVNLYNDSGNVTYQKDQTGITFQKGNYTISYQGTLRDDHILLALPEVTSADVHLPTGLDVRNPLIGQYSPGGKVSVDDQGQVSIHWDRTSYVEVRYYDQTRESLLYMFANIWVVVAIVLLTPYLLMRRRKL
;
A
#
# COMPACT_ATOMS: atom_id res chain seq x y z
N MET A 1 4.51 -1.96 9.40
CA MET A 1 5.65 -2.40 10.24
C MET A 1 6.79 -2.70 9.29
N GLU A 2 7.94 -2.08 9.44
CA GLU A 2 9.07 -2.30 8.54
C GLU A 2 10.07 -3.27 9.18
N THR A 3 10.63 -4.16 8.38
CA THR A 3 11.61 -5.15 8.80
C THR A 3 13.00 -4.61 8.44
N GLY A 4 13.81 -4.28 9.43
CA GLY A 4 15.16 -3.78 9.27
C GLY A 4 16.10 -4.79 8.62
N VAL A 5 17.33 -4.36 8.32
CA VAL A 5 18.37 -5.12 7.59
C VAL A 5 18.65 -6.52 8.21
N LEU A 6 18.32 -6.71 9.49
CA LEU A 6 18.47 -7.96 10.24
C LEU A 6 17.15 -8.62 10.67
N GLY A 7 15.99 -8.16 10.20
CA GLY A 7 14.69 -8.65 10.67
C GLY A 7 14.02 -7.80 11.75
N GLU A 8 14.67 -6.72 12.20
CA GLU A 8 14.23 -5.94 13.36
C GLU A 8 13.01 -5.07 13.03
N GLN A 9 11.99 -5.08 13.88
CA GLN A 9 10.81 -4.22 13.68
C GLN A 9 11.21 -2.76 13.92
N ILE A 10 11.26 -1.93 12.87
CA ILE A 10 11.50 -0.50 13.02
C ILE A 10 10.15 0.16 13.35
N PRO A 11 10.00 0.80 14.54
CA PRO A 11 8.77 1.49 14.90
C PRO A 11 8.55 2.66 13.95
N ALA A 12 7.35 2.77 13.37
CA ALA A 12 6.96 3.95 12.62
C ALA A 12 7.02 5.18 13.54
N THR A 13 7.76 6.21 13.15
CA THR A 13 7.81 7.46 13.92
C THR A 13 6.51 8.22 13.71
N VAL A 14 5.66 8.22 14.75
CA VAL A 14 4.36 8.90 14.73
C VAL A 14 4.33 10.06 15.72
N THR A 15 3.64 11.13 15.32
CA THR A 15 3.41 12.37 16.07
C THR A 15 1.92 12.57 16.28
N ASN A 16 1.53 13.48 17.18
CA ASN A 16 0.12 13.84 17.42
C ASN A 16 -0.79 12.64 17.72
N VAL A 17 -0.32 11.73 18.57
CA VAL A 17 -1.11 10.58 19.02
C VAL A 17 -2.19 11.08 19.97
N ASN A 18 -3.45 10.98 19.57
CA ASN A 18 -4.61 11.26 20.42
C ASN A 18 -5.44 10.00 20.56
N LEU A 19 -5.89 9.74 21.79
CA LEU A 19 -6.80 8.66 22.14
C LEU A 19 -8.09 9.31 22.62
N TYR A 20 -9.21 8.94 22.04
CA TYR A 20 -10.51 9.49 22.40
C TYR A 20 -11.58 8.39 22.48
N ASN A 21 -12.54 8.59 23.37
CA ASN A 21 -13.77 7.81 23.49
C ASN A 21 -14.98 8.75 23.34
N ASP A 22 -16.19 8.22 23.52
CA ASP A 22 -17.44 9.00 23.45
C ASP A 22 -17.49 10.17 24.44
N SER A 23 -16.67 10.13 25.50
CA SER A 23 -16.58 11.16 26.55
C SER A 23 -15.45 12.18 26.31
N GLY A 24 -14.65 12.02 25.25
CA GLY A 24 -13.55 12.92 24.88
C GLY A 24 -12.17 12.29 24.96
N ASN A 25 -11.14 13.12 25.18
CA ASN A 25 -9.75 12.67 25.24
C ASN A 25 -9.47 11.79 26.45
N VAL A 26 -8.76 10.69 26.22
CA VAL A 26 -8.43 9.69 27.24
C VAL A 26 -6.92 9.70 27.46
N THR A 27 -6.53 9.71 28.73
CA THR A 27 -5.11 9.62 29.12
C THR A 27 -4.55 8.24 28.82
N TYR A 28 -3.37 8.20 28.23
CA TYR A 28 -2.62 6.99 27.93
C TYR A 28 -1.19 7.10 28.47
N GLN A 29 -0.55 5.95 28.72
CA GLN A 29 0.88 5.88 29.03
C GLN A 29 1.63 5.67 27.72
N LYS A 30 2.69 6.45 27.48
CA LYS A 30 3.52 6.33 26.28
C LYS A 30 4.87 5.72 26.65
N ASP A 31 5.23 4.64 25.98
CA ASP A 31 6.53 4.00 26.05
C ASP A 31 7.37 4.35 24.80
N GLN A 32 8.59 3.81 24.70
CA GLN A 32 9.48 4.06 23.55
C GLN A 32 8.92 3.55 22.22
N THR A 33 8.07 2.52 22.26
CA THR A 33 7.58 1.81 21.05
C THR A 33 6.07 1.83 20.88
N GLY A 34 5.31 2.41 21.81
CA GLY A 34 3.85 2.35 21.76
C GLY A 34 3.14 3.14 22.86
N ILE A 35 1.82 2.99 22.90
CA ILE A 35 0.96 3.53 23.94
C ILE A 35 0.20 2.40 24.63
N THR A 36 -0.04 2.54 25.92
CA THR A 36 -0.80 1.60 26.75
C THR A 36 -1.99 2.33 27.36
N PHE A 37 -3.17 1.71 27.28
CA PHE A 37 -4.43 2.24 27.78
C PHE A 37 -5.35 1.08 28.22
N GLN A 38 -6.32 1.38 29.07
CA GLN A 38 -7.28 0.39 29.58
C GLN A 38 -8.13 -0.19 28.44
N LYS A 39 -8.52 -1.46 28.53
CA LYS A 39 -9.38 -2.09 27.52
C LYS A 39 -10.73 -1.35 27.41
N GLY A 40 -11.19 -1.08 26.19
CA GLY A 40 -12.45 -0.39 25.93
C GLY A 40 -12.59 0.03 24.47
N ASN A 41 -13.63 0.81 24.17
CA ASN A 41 -13.90 1.34 22.84
C ASN A 41 -13.24 2.72 22.70
N TYR A 42 -12.19 2.77 21.89
CA TYR A 42 -11.45 4.00 21.66
C TYR A 42 -11.16 4.16 20.19
N THR A 43 -10.96 5.41 19.80
CA THR A 43 -10.40 5.75 18.50
C THR A 43 -9.03 6.38 18.72
N ILE A 44 -8.06 5.94 17.92
CA ILE A 44 -6.68 6.44 17.95
C ILE A 44 -6.46 7.23 16.67
N SER A 45 -6.05 8.49 16.81
CA SER A 45 -5.54 9.28 15.69
C SER A 45 -4.05 9.51 15.87
N TYR A 46 -3.28 9.37 14.80
CA TYR A 46 -1.85 9.69 14.79
C TYR A 46 -1.45 10.23 13.43
N GLN A 47 -0.33 10.95 13.38
CA GLN A 47 0.26 11.46 12.15
C GLN A 47 1.66 10.88 11.98
N GLY A 48 1.89 10.13 10.91
CA GLY A 48 3.20 9.57 10.59
C GLY A 48 3.56 9.85 9.13
N THR A 49 4.85 9.88 8.84
CA THR A 49 5.32 9.83 7.45
C THR A 49 5.16 8.41 6.92
N LEU A 50 4.42 8.26 5.83
CA LEU A 50 4.45 7.06 5.01
C LEU A 50 5.77 7.02 4.25
N ARG A 51 6.52 5.93 4.34
CA ARG A 51 7.71 5.66 3.52
C ARG A 51 7.38 4.52 2.56
N ASP A 52 7.95 4.59 1.36
CA ASP A 52 7.94 3.53 0.33
C ASP A 52 6.59 3.15 -0.30
N ASP A 53 5.64 4.09 -0.32
CA ASP A 53 4.29 3.90 -0.89
C ASP A 53 3.58 2.64 -0.39
N HIS A 54 3.86 2.25 0.87
CA HIS A 54 3.49 0.97 1.43
C HIS A 54 2.82 1.14 2.80
N ILE A 55 1.66 0.51 2.96
CA ILE A 55 0.91 0.41 4.21
C ILE A 55 0.97 -1.03 4.66
N LEU A 56 1.54 -1.29 5.84
CA LEU A 56 1.49 -2.59 6.48
C LEU A 56 0.98 -2.47 7.91
N LEU A 57 -0.16 -3.08 8.17
CA LEU A 57 -0.83 -3.12 9.47
C LEU A 57 -1.08 -4.58 9.87
N ALA A 58 -0.51 -5.00 10.99
CA ALA A 58 -0.83 -6.28 11.62
C ALA A 58 -1.95 -6.09 12.64
N LEU A 59 -2.99 -6.91 12.57
CA LEU A 59 -4.13 -6.83 13.47
C LEU A 59 -3.99 -7.91 14.56
N PRO A 60 -4.24 -7.58 15.83
CA PRO A 60 -4.10 -8.53 16.93
C PRO A 60 -5.14 -9.67 16.86
N GLU A 61 -6.31 -9.39 16.26
CA GLU A 61 -7.38 -10.35 16.04
C GLU A 61 -7.88 -10.25 14.59
N VAL A 62 -8.50 -11.32 14.11
CA VAL A 62 -9.02 -11.37 12.73
C VAL A 62 -10.32 -10.55 12.66
N THR A 63 -10.28 -9.40 12.00
CA THR A 63 -11.40 -8.45 11.93
C THR A 63 -11.61 -7.94 10.50
N SER A 64 -12.72 -7.25 10.26
CA SER A 64 -12.91 -6.46 9.04
C SER A 64 -11.99 -5.24 9.06
N ALA A 65 -11.49 -4.86 7.89
CA ALA A 65 -10.63 -3.70 7.74
C ALA A 65 -10.96 -2.94 6.46
N ASP A 66 -10.85 -1.62 6.53
CA ASP A 66 -11.11 -0.70 5.44
C ASP A 66 -9.91 0.23 5.27
N VAL A 67 -9.42 0.33 4.04
CA VAL A 67 -8.37 1.26 3.66
C VAL A 67 -8.89 2.18 2.57
N HIS A 68 -8.86 3.49 2.85
CA HIS A 68 -9.23 4.52 1.89
C HIS A 68 -7.97 5.27 1.48
N LEU A 69 -7.64 5.21 0.19
CA LEU A 69 -6.52 5.95 -0.36
C LEU A 69 -6.99 7.35 -0.76
N PRO A 70 -6.16 8.40 -0.57
CA PRO A 70 -6.42 9.72 -1.14
C PRO A 70 -6.58 9.68 -2.67
N THR A 71 -7.24 10.68 -3.23
CA THR A 71 -7.35 10.84 -4.68
C THR A 71 -5.96 11.00 -5.32
N GLY A 72 -5.79 10.38 -6.49
CA GLY A 72 -4.51 10.36 -7.21
C GLY A 72 -3.57 9.20 -6.84
N LEU A 73 -3.92 8.39 -5.84
CA LEU A 73 -3.24 7.12 -5.53
C LEU A 73 -4.08 5.93 -5.99
N ASP A 74 -3.40 4.89 -6.45
CA ASP A 74 -4.04 3.67 -6.97
C ASP A 74 -3.25 2.41 -6.58
N VAL A 75 -3.89 1.25 -6.67
CA VAL A 75 -3.35 -0.08 -6.36
C VAL A 75 -3.69 -1.13 -7.42
N ARG A 76 -4.52 -0.77 -8.41
CA ARG A 76 -5.14 -1.74 -9.34
C ARG A 76 -4.17 -2.33 -10.36
N ASN A 77 -3.07 -1.63 -10.69
CA ASN A 77 -2.07 -2.14 -11.61
C ASN A 77 -1.15 -3.15 -10.92
N PRO A 78 -1.19 -4.45 -11.28
CA PRO A 78 -0.45 -5.50 -10.58
C PRO A 78 1.07 -5.44 -10.77
N LEU A 79 1.57 -4.62 -11.71
CA LEU A 79 3.01 -4.45 -11.93
C LEU A 79 3.66 -3.48 -10.94
N ILE A 80 2.88 -2.59 -10.32
CA ILE A 80 3.38 -1.50 -9.48
C ILE A 80 2.59 -1.32 -8.17
N GLY A 81 1.39 -1.88 -8.09
CA GLY A 81 0.56 -1.94 -6.89
C GLY A 81 0.37 -3.38 -6.40
N GLN A 82 0.02 -3.50 -5.13
CA GLN A 82 -0.28 -4.77 -4.48
C GLN A 82 -1.20 -4.53 -3.29
N TYR A 83 -2.04 -5.50 -2.95
CA TYR A 83 -2.79 -5.49 -1.71
C TYR A 83 -2.90 -6.91 -1.14
N SER A 84 -3.13 -7.03 0.16
CA SER A 84 -3.20 -8.33 0.84
C SER A 84 -4.41 -9.16 0.36
N PRO A 85 -4.30 -10.50 0.36
CA PRO A 85 -5.37 -11.38 -0.10
C PRO A 85 -6.71 -11.13 0.59
N GLY A 86 -7.80 -11.33 -0.15
CA GLY A 86 -9.16 -11.12 0.35
C GLY A 86 -9.66 -9.68 0.29
N GLY A 87 -8.80 -8.73 -0.11
CA GLY A 87 -9.18 -7.34 -0.34
C GLY A 87 -10.05 -7.18 -1.58
N LYS A 88 -11.17 -6.49 -1.44
CA LYS A 88 -12.05 -6.08 -2.53
C LYS A 88 -11.84 -4.60 -2.80
N VAL A 89 -11.41 -4.26 -4.01
CA VAL A 89 -11.17 -2.88 -4.42
C VAL A 89 -12.44 -2.28 -5.02
N SER A 90 -12.82 -1.11 -4.56
CA SER A 90 -13.87 -0.26 -5.14
C SER A 90 -13.31 1.13 -5.44
N VAL A 91 -13.92 1.80 -6.40
CA VAL A 91 -13.58 3.18 -6.76
C VAL A 91 -14.86 4.00 -6.63
N ASP A 92 -14.76 5.08 -5.88
CA ASP A 92 -15.86 6.02 -5.69
C ASP A 92 -16.03 6.95 -6.91
N ASP A 93 -17.17 7.64 -7.00
CA ASP A 93 -17.48 8.61 -8.06
C ASP A 93 -16.44 9.76 -8.12
N GLN A 94 -15.78 10.04 -7.00
CA GLN A 94 -14.71 11.03 -6.88
C GLN A 94 -13.32 10.49 -7.29
N GLY A 95 -13.24 9.25 -7.77
CA GLY A 95 -11.98 8.59 -8.12
C GLY A 95 -11.14 8.15 -6.92
N GLN A 96 -11.75 8.10 -5.73
CA GLN A 96 -11.10 7.60 -4.53
C GLN A 96 -11.06 6.07 -4.56
N VAL A 97 -9.88 5.48 -4.30
CA VAL A 97 -9.74 4.02 -4.24
C VAL A 97 -9.91 3.55 -2.79
N SER A 98 -10.83 2.62 -2.57
CA SER A 98 -11.05 1.97 -1.29
C SER A 98 -10.89 0.47 -1.39
N ILE A 99 -10.35 -0.13 -0.33
CA ILE A 99 -10.08 -1.56 -0.26
C ILE A 99 -10.73 -2.09 1.02
N HIS A 100 -11.62 -3.06 0.87
CA HIS A 100 -12.36 -3.67 1.97
C HIS A 100 -11.95 -5.13 2.16
N TRP A 101 -11.69 -5.53 3.41
CA TRP A 101 -11.52 -6.92 3.82
C TRP A 101 -12.62 -7.30 4.79
N ASP A 102 -13.41 -8.34 4.45
CA ASP A 102 -14.45 -8.86 5.35
C ASP A 102 -13.83 -9.48 6.62
N ARG A 103 -12.67 -10.14 6.46
CA ARG A 103 -11.97 -10.86 7.53
C ARG A 103 -10.48 -10.97 7.22
N THR A 104 -9.63 -10.26 7.96
CA THR A 104 -8.17 -10.35 7.81
C THR A 104 -7.42 -10.20 9.14
N SER A 105 -6.24 -10.81 9.24
CA SER A 105 -5.28 -10.63 10.35
C SER A 105 -4.16 -9.63 10.03
N TYR A 106 -4.04 -9.23 8.76
CA TYR A 106 -3.09 -8.21 8.34
C TYR A 106 -3.57 -7.49 7.08
N VAL A 107 -3.21 -6.23 6.97
CA VAL A 107 -3.48 -5.38 5.82
C VAL A 107 -2.14 -4.96 5.25
N GLU A 108 -1.94 -5.28 3.98
CA GLU A 108 -0.78 -4.86 3.20
C GLU A 108 -1.31 -4.15 1.97
N VAL A 109 -0.85 -2.93 1.72
CA VAL A 109 -1.27 -2.12 0.56
C VAL A 109 -0.08 -1.36 0.03
N ARG A 110 0.37 -1.73 -1.15
CA ARG A 110 1.35 -1.00 -1.94
C ARG A 110 0.61 -0.19 -2.99
N TYR A 111 0.66 1.13 -2.83
CA TYR A 111 0.02 2.08 -3.73
C TYR A 111 1.05 2.75 -4.64
N TYR A 112 0.56 3.45 -5.65
CA TYR A 112 1.37 4.24 -6.56
C TYR A 112 0.62 5.50 -6.96
N ASP A 113 1.37 6.52 -7.40
CA ASP A 113 0.79 7.73 -7.98
C ASP A 113 0.68 7.62 -9.51
N GLN A 114 -0.08 8.53 -10.10
CA GLN A 114 -0.25 8.58 -11.55
C GLN A 114 1.07 8.76 -12.32
N THR A 115 2.05 9.45 -11.72
CA THR A 115 3.38 9.65 -12.32
C THR A 115 4.09 8.32 -12.54
N ARG A 116 4.09 7.45 -11.52
CA ARG A 116 4.72 6.12 -11.59
C ARG A 116 4.08 5.24 -12.65
N GLU A 117 2.76 5.32 -12.81
CA GLU A 117 2.06 4.61 -13.87
C GLU A 117 2.43 5.15 -15.27
N SER A 118 2.53 6.46 -15.43
CA SER A 118 3.00 7.08 -16.68
C SER A 118 4.43 6.62 -17.04
N LEU A 119 5.33 6.57 -16.05
CA LEU A 119 6.70 6.08 -16.22
C LEU A 119 6.74 4.61 -16.66
N LEU A 120 5.88 3.76 -16.08
CA LEU A 120 5.74 2.35 -16.48
C LEU A 120 5.36 2.24 -17.96
N TYR A 121 4.39 3.03 -18.41
CA TYR A 121 3.99 3.02 -19.82
C TYR A 121 5.09 3.53 -20.75
N MET A 122 5.82 4.59 -20.37
CA MET A 122 6.97 5.04 -21.15
C MET A 122 8.04 3.96 -21.27
N PHE A 123 8.37 3.30 -20.16
CA PHE A 123 9.32 2.19 -20.15
C PHE A 123 8.87 1.03 -21.06
N ALA A 124 7.61 0.62 -20.95
CA ALA A 124 7.05 -0.45 -21.80
C ALA A 124 7.13 -0.10 -23.30
N ASN A 125 6.80 1.14 -23.67
CA ASN A 125 6.87 1.60 -25.06
C ASN A 125 8.30 1.54 -25.63
N ILE A 126 9.30 1.96 -24.85
CA ILE A 126 10.71 1.87 -25.27
C ILE A 126 11.10 0.43 -25.56
N TRP A 127 10.75 -0.50 -24.67
CA TRP A 127 11.05 -1.92 -24.86
C TRP A 127 10.35 -2.55 -26.06
N VAL A 128 9.12 -2.13 -26.36
CA VAL A 128 8.42 -2.58 -27.56
C VAL A 128 9.17 -2.15 -28.82
N VAL A 129 9.63 -0.90 -28.90
CA VAL A 129 10.42 -0.42 -30.06
C VAL A 129 11.73 -1.19 -30.19
N VAL A 130 12.46 -1.39 -29.09
CA VAL A 130 13.71 -2.17 -29.08
C VAL A 130 13.45 -3.60 -29.54
N ALA A 131 12.39 -4.24 -29.03
CA ALA A 131 12.01 -5.59 -29.43
C ALA A 131 11.70 -5.67 -30.93
N ILE A 132 10.98 -4.69 -31.50
CA ILE A 132 10.69 -4.65 -32.93
C ILE A 132 11.99 -4.54 -33.73
N VAL A 133 12.88 -3.61 -33.39
CA VAL A 133 14.14 -3.40 -34.13
C VAL A 133 15.04 -4.63 -34.10
N LEU A 134 15.08 -5.35 -32.98
CA LEU A 134 15.91 -6.56 -32.82
C LEU A 134 15.27 -7.81 -33.43
N LEU A 135 13.96 -8.01 -33.24
CA LEU A 135 13.26 -9.19 -33.72
C LEU A 135 12.99 -9.15 -35.22
N THR A 136 12.76 -7.98 -35.81
CA THR A 136 12.49 -7.84 -37.25
C THR A 136 13.58 -8.49 -38.12
N PRO A 137 14.87 -8.12 -38.00
CA PRO A 137 15.92 -8.74 -38.81
C PRO A 137 16.11 -10.23 -38.49
N TYR A 138 15.99 -10.62 -37.22
CA TYR A 138 16.08 -12.02 -36.81
C TYR A 138 15.00 -12.90 -37.46
N LEU A 139 13.75 -12.43 -37.44
CA LEU A 139 12.61 -13.13 -38.07
C LEU A 139 12.73 -13.16 -39.59
N LEU A 140 13.20 -12.07 -40.22
CA LEU A 140 13.47 -12.03 -41.66
C LEU A 140 14.58 -13.02 -42.07
N MET A 141 15.66 -13.14 -41.28
CA MET A 141 16.70 -14.14 -41.54
C MET A 141 16.21 -15.58 -41.34
N ARG A 142 15.41 -15.84 -40.29
CA ARG A 142 14.86 -17.17 -40.04
C ARG A 142 13.96 -17.65 -41.18
N ARG A 143 13.15 -16.74 -41.77
CA ARG A 143 12.32 -17.05 -42.94
C ARG A 143 13.09 -17.35 -44.22
N ARG A 144 14.37 -16.98 -44.32
CA ARG A 144 15.23 -17.32 -45.48
C ARG A 144 15.92 -18.68 -45.34
N LYS A 145 15.89 -19.29 -44.14
CA LYS A 145 16.52 -20.59 -43.84
C LYS A 145 15.53 -21.75 -43.77
N LEU A 146 14.23 -21.45 -43.81
CA LEU A 146 13.12 -22.41 -44.03
C LEU A 146 12.73 -22.35 -45.49
#